data_AF-A0A1B3ZDI7-F1
#
_entry.id   AF-A0A1B3ZDI7-F1
#
_cell.length_a   1.000
_cell.length_b   1.000
_cell.length_c   1.000
_cell.angle_alpha   90.00
_cell.angle_beta   90.00
_cell.angle_gamma   90.00
#
_symmetry.space_group_name_H-M   'P 1'
#
loop_
_entity.id
_entity.type
_entity.pdbx_description
1 polymer ?
#
loop_
_entity_poly.entity_id
_entity_poly.type
_entity_poly.pdbx_seq_one_letter_code
_entity_poly.pdbx_strand_id
1 'polypeptide(L)'
;MEDVFLPIVICGMLFVGMPWVILHYITKWKQAPKITDEDEKLLDELHLLARRLEDRLQTVERIVAADHPDWRPGVSADPRPSYDLSKRN
;
A
#
# COMPACT_ATOMS: atom_id res chain seq x y z
N MET A 1 5.71 -18.99 54.76
CA MET A 1 6.65 -19.04 53.62
C MET A 1 6.07 -18.39 52.37
N GLU A 2 4.75 -18.42 52.21
CA GLU A 2 4.03 -17.80 51.08
C GLU A 2 4.08 -16.27 51.11
N ASP A 3 4.10 -15.66 52.30
CA ASP A 3 4.13 -14.20 52.49
C ASP A 3 5.39 -13.52 51.94
N VAL A 4 6.49 -14.26 51.79
CA VAL A 4 7.74 -13.76 51.20
C VAL A 4 7.78 -14.04 49.69
N PHE A 5 7.14 -15.10 49.24
CA PHE A 5 7.18 -15.53 47.85
C PHE A 5 6.30 -14.65 46.95
N LEU A 6 5.12 -14.27 47.44
CA LEU A 6 4.14 -13.44 46.73
C LEU A 6 4.72 -12.08 46.27
N PRO A 7 5.37 -11.26 47.12
CA PRO A 7 5.92 -9.98 46.68
C PRO A 7 7.09 -10.13 45.70
N ILE A 8 7.90 -11.19 45.81
CA ILE A 8 9.02 -11.45 44.89
C ILE A 8 8.49 -11.71 43.47
N VAL A 9 7.44 -12.52 43.34
CA VAL A 9 6.80 -12.81 42.04
C VAL A 9 6.15 -11.56 41.45
N ILE A 10 5.46 -10.76 42.28
CA ILE A 10 4.82 -9.52 41.84
C ILE A 10 5.87 -8.50 41.36
N CYS A 11 6.95 -8.31 42.10
CA CYS A 11 8.06 -7.44 41.70
C CYS A 11 8.70 -7.95 40.40
N GLY A 12 8.97 -9.25 40.29
CA GLY A 12 9.50 -9.84 39.05
C GLY A 12 8.59 -9.58 37.86
N MET A 13 7.28 -9.80 38.00
CA MET A 13 6.31 -9.59 36.91
C MET A 13 6.16 -8.12 36.54
N LEU A 14 6.18 -7.19 37.49
CA LEU A 14 6.13 -5.76 37.20
C LEU A 14 7.42 -5.27 36.53
N PHE A 15 8.59 -5.60 37.10
CA PHE A 15 9.86 -5.09 36.60
C PHE A 15 10.38 -5.83 35.36
N VAL A 16 9.97 -7.07 35.11
CA VAL A 16 10.34 -7.82 33.90
C VAL A 16 9.23 -7.75 32.87
N GLY A 17 7.97 -7.91 33.29
CA GLY A 17 6.81 -7.87 32.39
C GLY A 17 6.54 -6.48 31.81
N MET A 18 6.68 -5.41 32.59
CA MET A 18 6.42 -4.06 32.06
C MET A 18 7.43 -3.65 30.98
N PRO A 19 8.77 -3.81 31.16
CA PRO A 19 9.72 -3.58 30.07
C PRO A 19 9.55 -4.56 28.91
N TRP A 20 9.19 -5.81 29.17
CA TRP A 20 8.94 -6.80 28.11
C TRP A 20 7.79 -6.37 27.20
N VAL A 21 6.68 -5.88 27.76
CA VAL A 21 5.55 -5.33 27.02
C VAL A 21 6.00 -4.16 26.16
N ILE A 22 6.74 -3.21 26.73
CA ILE A 22 7.29 -2.06 25.99
C ILE A 22 8.15 -2.54 24.81
N LEU A 23 9.05 -3.50 25.03
CA LEU A 23 9.95 -4.02 24.01
C LEU A 23 9.19 -4.82 22.93
N HIS A 24 8.14 -5.54 23.30
CA HIS A 24 7.24 -6.24 22.38
C HIS A 24 6.53 -5.26 21.44
N TYR A 25 6.00 -4.15 21.97
CA TYR A 25 5.32 -3.16 21.16
C TYR A 25 6.30 -2.36 20.29
N ILE A 26 7.51 -2.07 20.75
CA ILE A 26 8.56 -1.43 19.93
C ILE A 26 8.98 -2.34 18.77
N THR A 27 9.21 -3.63 19.01
CA THR A 27 9.57 -4.60 17.95
C THR A 27 8.44 -4.79 16.95
N LYS A 28 7.18 -4.84 17.41
CA LYS A 28 6.00 -4.82 16.54
C LYS A 28 5.85 -3.51 15.75
N TRP A 29 6.19 -2.36 16.34
CA TRP A 29 6.10 -1.08 15.65
C TRP A 29 7.18 -0.90 14.58
N LYS A 30 8.37 -1.50 14.79
CA LYS A 30 9.43 -1.63 13.77
C LYS A 30 9.06 -2.63 12.66
N GLN A 31 8.25 -3.65 12.97
CA GLN A 31 7.72 -4.62 12.01
C GLN A 31 6.44 -4.14 11.30
N ALA A 32 5.83 -3.03 11.73
CA ALA A 32 4.71 -2.46 11.00
C ALA A 32 5.22 -2.03 9.61
N PRO A 33 4.61 -2.51 8.52
CA PRO A 33 5.10 -2.27 7.18
C PRO A 33 4.98 -0.78 6.87
N LYS A 34 6.08 -0.05 7.07
CA LYS A 34 6.31 1.18 6.32
C LYS A 34 6.61 0.72 4.91
N ILE A 35 6.11 1.46 3.91
CA ILE A 35 6.49 1.27 2.51
C ILE A 35 8.01 1.11 2.49
N THR A 36 8.44 -0.11 2.15
CA THR A 36 9.86 -0.45 2.22
C THR A 36 10.52 0.12 0.96
N ASP A 37 11.80 0.48 0.98
CA ASP A 37 12.52 0.94 -0.22
C ASP A 37 12.35 -0.04 -1.42
N GLU A 38 12.15 -1.32 -1.12
CA GLU A 38 11.82 -2.35 -2.11
C GLU A 38 10.44 -2.16 -2.75
N ASP A 39 9.43 -1.74 -1.98
CA ASP A 39 8.09 -1.44 -2.49
C ASP A 39 8.11 -0.18 -3.38
N GLU A 40 8.88 0.84 -2.99
CA GLU A 40 9.07 2.04 -3.83
C GLU A 40 9.75 1.68 -5.15
N LYS A 41 10.79 0.85 -5.11
CA LYS A 41 11.46 0.36 -6.31
C LYS A 41 10.53 -0.48 -7.19
N LEU A 42 9.71 -1.34 -6.59
CA LEU A 42 8.72 -2.12 -7.31
C LEU A 42 7.66 -1.23 -7.98
N LEU A 43 7.21 -0.18 -7.29
CA LEU A 43 6.30 0.81 -7.86
C LEU A 43 6.93 1.58 -9.04
N ASP A 44 8.19 1.97 -8.93
CA ASP A 44 8.93 2.63 -10.01
C ASP A 44 9.11 1.72 -11.22
N GLU A 45 9.46 0.45 -10.96
CA GLU A 45 9.51 -0.56 -12.00
C GLU A 45 8.14 -0.65 -12.68
N LEU A 46 7.06 -0.91 -11.93
CA LEU A 46 5.65 -0.95 -12.39
C LEU A 46 5.25 0.28 -13.21
N HIS A 47 5.70 1.48 -12.83
CA HIS A 47 5.43 2.68 -13.59
C HIS A 47 6.14 2.67 -14.96
N LEU A 48 7.39 2.19 -15.00
CA LEU A 48 8.17 2.09 -16.23
C LEU A 48 7.54 1.12 -17.24
N LEU A 49 7.10 -0.07 -16.81
CA LEU A 49 6.41 -1.00 -17.73
C LEU A 49 5.03 -0.52 -18.15
N ALA A 50 4.30 0.21 -17.31
CA ALA A 50 3.03 0.81 -17.71
C ALA A 50 3.24 1.80 -18.87
N ARG A 51 4.24 2.68 -18.77
CA ARG A 51 4.59 3.61 -19.86
C ARG A 51 4.98 2.87 -21.14
N ARG A 52 5.78 1.82 -21.04
CA ARG A 52 6.20 1.04 -22.22
C ARG A 52 5.04 0.30 -22.89
N LEU A 53 4.07 -0.16 -22.11
CA LEU A 53 2.85 -0.79 -22.62
C LEU A 53 1.99 0.23 -23.35
N GLU A 54 1.85 1.45 -22.80
CA GLU A 54 1.15 2.56 -23.44
C GLU A 54 1.78 2.93 -24.80
N ASP A 55 3.10 3.06 -24.88
CA ASP A 55 3.80 3.38 -26.14
C ASP A 55 3.52 2.33 -27.24
N ARG A 56 3.39 1.06 -26.84
CA ARG A 56 3.04 -0.04 -27.76
C ARG A 56 1.58 -0.02 -28.14
N LEU A 57 0.70 0.35 -27.20
CA LEU A 57 -0.73 0.45 -27.42
C LEU A 57 -1.04 1.49 -28.49
N GLN A 58 -0.32 2.62 -28.53
CA GLN A 58 -0.44 3.62 -29.60
C GLN A 58 -0.14 3.03 -30.99
N THR A 59 0.85 2.14 -31.07
CA THR A 59 1.18 1.46 -32.34
C THR A 59 0.09 0.47 -32.73
N VAL A 60 -0.44 -0.30 -31.76
CA VAL A 60 -1.56 -1.21 -31.98
C VAL A 60 -2.81 -0.45 -32.39
N GLU A 61 -3.13 0.67 -31.76
CA GLU A 61 -4.26 1.54 -32.10
C GLU A 61 -4.14 2.04 -33.55
N ARG A 62 -2.94 2.45 -33.97
CA ARG A 62 -2.69 2.86 -35.36
C ARG A 62 -2.89 1.73 -36.36
N ILE A 63 -2.47 0.51 -36.03
CA ILE A 63 -2.66 -0.67 -36.89
C ILE A 63 -4.15 -1.03 -36.97
N VAL A 64 -4.85 -1.07 -35.83
CA VAL A 64 -6.27 -1.40 -35.76
C VAL A 64 -7.12 -0.36 -36.50
N ALA A 65 -6.79 0.94 -36.41
CA ALA A 65 -7.46 1.99 -37.16
C ALA A 65 -7.21 1.88 -38.69
N ALA A 66 -6.08 1.32 -39.10
CA ALA A 66 -5.79 1.07 -40.52
C ALA A 66 -6.52 -0.18 -41.05
N ASP A 67 -6.68 -1.21 -40.23
CA ASP A 67 -7.35 -2.47 -40.60
C ASP A 67 -8.89 -2.39 -40.51
N HIS A 68 -9.42 -1.53 -39.62
CA HIS A 68 -10.84 -1.29 -39.44
C HIS A 68 -11.14 0.22 -39.37
N PRO A 69 -11.50 0.88 -40.49
CA PRO A 69 -11.74 2.32 -40.52
C PRO A 69 -12.97 2.77 -39.69
N ASP A 70 -13.85 1.83 -39.32
CA ASP A 70 -15.01 2.07 -38.44
C ASP A 70 -14.67 1.91 -36.94
N TRP A 71 -13.43 1.52 -36.61
CA TRP A 71 -12.97 1.38 -35.24
C TRP A 71 -12.87 2.76 -34.60
N ARG A 72 -13.66 3.02 -33.55
CA ARG A 72 -13.63 4.27 -32.78
C ARG A 72 -12.73 4.07 -31.56
N PRO A 73 -11.49 4.58 -31.55
CA PRO A 73 -10.72 4.64 -30.31
C PRO A 73 -11.36 5.72 -29.43
N GLY A 74 -11.75 5.37 -28.20
CA GLY A 74 -12.13 6.39 -27.22
C GLY A 74 -13.57 6.38 -26.69
N VAL A 75 -14.31 5.27 -26.72
CA VAL A 75 -15.39 5.10 -25.73
C VAL A 75 -14.83 4.81 -24.31
N SER A 76 -13.52 4.64 -24.19
CA SER A 76 -12.79 4.61 -22.91
C SER A 76 -12.13 5.94 -22.55
N ALA A 77 -12.42 7.04 -23.28
CA ALA A 77 -12.22 8.37 -22.75
C ALA A 77 -13.33 8.60 -21.70
N ASP A 78 -13.09 8.04 -20.52
CA ASP A 78 -13.70 8.33 -19.23
C ASP A 78 -14.48 9.67 -19.25
N PRO A 79 -15.81 9.67 -19.44
CA PRO A 79 -16.61 10.76 -18.95
C PRO A 79 -16.57 10.56 -17.44
N ARG A 80 -15.50 11.05 -16.79
CA ARG A 80 -15.52 11.20 -15.34
C ARG A 80 -16.82 11.94 -15.06
N PRO A 81 -17.78 11.34 -14.33
CA PRO A 81 -18.80 12.20 -13.74
C PRO A 81 -17.98 13.16 -12.90
N SER A 82 -18.01 14.45 -13.25
CA SER A 82 -17.46 15.48 -12.41
C SER A 82 -18.17 15.32 -11.07
N TYR A 83 -17.50 14.69 -10.10
CA TYR A 83 -18.03 14.54 -8.76
C TYR A 83 -18.12 15.95 -8.19
N ASP A 84 -19.30 16.53 -8.32
CA ASP A 84 -19.59 17.86 -7.81
C ASP A 84 -19.70 17.77 -6.28
N LEU A 85 -18.54 17.94 -5.63
CA LEU A 85 -18.38 17.98 -4.18
C LEU A 85 -19.09 19.19 -3.55
N SER A 86 -19.62 20.12 -4.34
CA SER A 86 -20.32 21.31 -3.84
C SER A 86 -21.77 21.04 -3.43
N LYS A 87 -22.34 19.87 -3.75
CA LYS A 87 -23.71 19.47 -3.34
C LYS A 87 -23.79 18.78 -1.98
N ARG A 88 -22.69 18.74 -1.22
CA ARG A 88 -22.67 18.20 0.16
C ARG A 88 -22.72 19.35 1.18
N ASN A 89 -23.81 20.11 1.18
CA ASN A 89 -24.21 20.96 2.30
C ASN A 89 -25.74 21.02 2.35
#